data_AF-A0A959UZC2-F1
#
_entry.id   AF-A0A959UZC2-F1
#
_cell.length_a   1.000
_cell.length_b   1.000
_cell.length_c   1.000
_cell.angle_alpha   90.00
_cell.angle_beta   90.00
_cell.angle_gamma   90.00
#
_symmetry.space_group_name_H-M   'P 1'
#
loop_
_entity.id
_entity.type
_entity.pdbx_description
1 polymer ?
#
loop_
_entity_poly.entity_id
_entity_poly.type
_entity_poly.pdbx_seq_one_letter_code
_entity_poly.pdbx_strand_id
1 'polypeptide(L)'
;WRGKEGLVRAAQEGRDVILSNGWYIDLCQSAEYHYLNDPVPADSPLTAEERKHVLGGEATMWAELVDARNVDTRIWPRTAAIAERLWSPAEVTDVNDMYRRLELVSAQLDAIGMRHKSAQLELVRLIAGSEEAAQDLLPLVQVLAPVEGYRRHAITEHTTRTPLTGIADAAVPDPTGPRSVAELLDSIQQGELPGQWAGYSWLLPQVDMQLAAVMMDPSTMNELARLATRRELMKGAGLAAVKAIAEGRQLEEDVCQAYAEVLLQAAGPRSEARFPDLPAFERLYRRVCITPEK
;
A
#
# COMPACT_ATOMS: atom_id res chain seq x y z
N TRP A 1 -8.43 -22.31 0.54
CA TRP A 1 -7.29 -21.45 0.14
C TRP A 1 -7.45 -20.82 -1.27
N ARG A 2 -7.96 -21.54 -2.29
CA ARG A 2 -8.17 -20.99 -3.66
C ARG A 2 -9.34 -20.01 -3.83
N GLY A 3 -10.30 -20.04 -2.92
CA GLY A 3 -11.56 -19.29 -2.99
C GLY A 3 -12.50 -19.71 -1.86
N LYS A 4 -13.66 -19.06 -1.77
CA LYS A 4 -14.70 -19.38 -0.78
C LYS A 4 -15.57 -20.57 -1.21
N GLU A 5 -15.60 -20.91 -2.51
CA GLU A 5 -16.38 -22.02 -3.07
C GLU A 5 -15.94 -23.36 -2.48
N GLY A 6 -14.63 -23.54 -2.30
CA GLY A 6 -14.07 -24.74 -1.68
C GLY A 6 -14.41 -24.84 -0.19
N LEU A 7 -14.44 -23.72 0.52
CA LEU A 7 -14.87 -23.65 1.92
C LEU A 7 -16.34 -24.05 2.04
N VAL A 8 -17.20 -23.44 1.23
CA VAL A 8 -18.65 -23.69 1.24
C VAL A 8 -18.93 -25.17 0.98
N ARG A 9 -18.33 -25.75 -0.05
CA ARG A 9 -18.53 -27.17 -0.39
C ARG A 9 -18.15 -28.09 0.76
N ALA A 10 -16.98 -27.89 1.36
CA ALA A 10 -16.51 -28.74 2.44
C ALA A 10 -17.37 -28.62 3.70
N ALA A 11 -17.85 -27.41 4.04
CA ALA A 11 -18.78 -27.21 5.14
C ALA A 11 -20.15 -27.89 4.89
N GLN A 12 -20.69 -27.83 3.66
CA GLN A 12 -21.91 -28.54 3.26
C GLN A 12 -21.78 -30.07 3.30
N GLU A 13 -20.56 -30.58 3.11
CA GLU A 13 -20.23 -32.00 3.29
C GLU A 13 -20.01 -32.40 4.77
N GLY A 14 -20.20 -31.48 5.72
CA GLY A 14 -19.99 -31.72 7.15
C GLY A 14 -18.53 -31.82 7.57
N ARG A 15 -17.61 -31.21 6.80
CA ARG A 15 -16.17 -31.19 7.09
C ARG A 15 -15.77 -29.86 7.69
N ASP A 16 -14.94 -29.92 8.73
CA ASP A 16 -14.37 -28.72 9.32
C ASP A 16 -13.37 -28.04 8.38
N VAL A 17 -13.43 -26.71 8.33
CA VAL A 17 -12.68 -25.87 7.37
C VAL A 17 -12.08 -24.63 8.00
N ILE A 18 -10.90 -24.26 7.49
CA ILE A 18 -10.22 -22.98 7.77
C ILE A 18 -10.10 -22.21 6.45
N LEU A 19 -10.44 -20.92 6.48
CA LEU A 19 -10.22 -20.03 5.34
C LEU A 19 -8.82 -19.41 5.40
N SER A 20 -8.07 -19.51 4.29
CA SER A 20 -6.88 -18.66 4.08
C SER A 20 -6.99 -17.78 2.84
N ASN A 21 -7.98 -18.05 1.96
CA ASN A 21 -8.21 -17.21 0.78
C ASN A 21 -8.53 -15.78 1.23
N GLY A 22 -7.91 -14.78 0.60
CA GLY A 22 -8.02 -13.39 1.01
C GLY A 22 -7.09 -12.98 2.16
N TRP A 23 -6.32 -13.92 2.77
CA TRP A 23 -5.33 -13.65 3.81
C TRP A 23 -3.91 -14.10 3.43
N TYR A 24 -3.61 -13.97 2.14
CA TYR A 24 -2.28 -14.15 1.56
C TYR A 24 -1.50 -12.86 1.75
N ILE A 25 -0.93 -12.70 2.94
CA ILE A 25 -0.26 -11.46 3.34
C ILE A 25 1.06 -11.26 2.59
N ASP A 26 1.68 -12.30 2.07
CA ASP A 26 2.81 -12.26 1.14
C ASP A 26 2.53 -11.46 -0.14
N LEU A 27 1.28 -11.46 -0.61
CA LEU A 27 0.85 -10.77 -1.84
C LEU A 27 0.70 -9.24 -1.67
N CYS A 28 1.11 -8.70 -0.52
CA CYS A 28 1.22 -7.26 -0.26
C CYS A 28 -0.06 -6.45 -0.46
N GLN A 29 -1.24 -7.07 -0.31
CA GLN A 29 -2.54 -6.39 -0.27
C GLN A 29 -2.68 -5.53 0.99
N SER A 30 -3.56 -4.52 0.96
CA SER A 30 -3.79 -3.61 2.09
C SER A 30 -4.38 -4.31 3.33
N ALA A 31 -4.27 -3.69 4.50
CA ALA A 31 -4.94 -4.18 5.70
C ALA A 31 -6.47 -4.21 5.52
N GLU A 32 -7.04 -3.20 4.85
CA GLU A 32 -8.45 -3.14 4.49
C GLU A 32 -8.92 -4.38 3.71
N TYR A 33 -8.18 -4.76 2.66
CA TYR A 33 -8.51 -5.93 1.84
C TYR A 33 -8.64 -7.20 2.71
N HIS A 34 -7.71 -7.38 3.65
CA HIS A 34 -7.70 -8.51 4.55
C HIS A 34 -8.78 -8.41 5.65
N TYR A 35 -9.01 -7.21 6.18
CA TYR A 35 -9.96 -6.92 7.25
C TYR A 35 -11.41 -7.13 6.83
N LEU A 36 -11.75 -6.81 5.57
CA LEU A 36 -13.10 -6.98 5.02
C LEU A 36 -13.36 -8.42 4.51
N ASN A 37 -12.35 -9.29 4.51
CA ASN A 37 -12.51 -10.67 4.08
C ASN A 37 -13.13 -11.54 5.20
N ASP A 38 -14.46 -11.64 5.19
CA ASP A 38 -15.20 -12.46 6.15
C ASP A 38 -15.26 -13.94 5.73
N PRO A 39 -14.95 -14.93 6.60
CA PRO A 39 -15.14 -16.35 6.32
C PRO A 39 -16.57 -16.75 5.99
N VAL A 40 -17.54 -16.10 6.62
CA VAL A 40 -18.97 -16.41 6.52
C VAL A 40 -19.77 -15.11 6.41
N PRO A 41 -19.70 -14.42 5.26
CA PRO A 41 -20.42 -13.16 5.08
C PRO A 41 -21.93 -13.36 5.21
N ALA A 42 -22.67 -12.26 5.38
CA ALA A 42 -24.11 -12.29 5.60
C ALA A 42 -24.88 -13.02 4.47
N ASP A 43 -24.40 -12.89 3.24
CA ASP A 43 -24.93 -13.54 2.03
C ASP A 43 -24.41 -14.97 1.80
N SER A 44 -23.66 -15.54 2.75
CA SER A 44 -23.16 -16.91 2.67
C SER A 44 -24.28 -17.93 2.50
N PRO A 45 -24.16 -18.88 1.55
CA PRO A 45 -25.18 -19.89 1.29
C PRO A 45 -25.25 -20.99 2.37
N LEU A 46 -24.39 -20.94 3.38
CA LEU A 46 -24.34 -21.92 4.46
C LEU A 46 -25.50 -21.73 5.45
N THR A 47 -26.18 -22.83 5.75
CA THR A 47 -27.15 -22.94 6.85
C THR A 47 -26.47 -22.77 8.21
N ALA A 48 -27.26 -22.54 9.27
CA ALA A 48 -26.73 -22.36 10.62
C ALA A 48 -25.92 -23.59 11.12
N GLU A 49 -26.29 -24.81 10.72
CA GLU A 49 -25.54 -26.02 11.08
C GLU A 49 -24.24 -26.13 10.29
N GLU A 50 -24.26 -25.86 8.98
CA GLU A 50 -23.05 -25.91 8.15
C GLU A 50 -22.03 -24.83 8.55
N ARG A 51 -22.50 -23.67 9.03
CA ARG A 51 -21.63 -22.60 9.54
C ARG A 51 -20.77 -23.06 10.73
N LYS A 52 -21.21 -24.03 11.53
CA LYS A 52 -20.44 -24.57 12.66
C LYS A 52 -19.16 -25.29 12.23
N HIS A 53 -19.11 -25.74 10.98
CA HIS A 53 -17.91 -26.37 10.41
C HIS A 53 -16.85 -25.35 9.97
N VAL A 54 -17.17 -24.05 9.91
CA VAL A 54 -16.19 -23.02 9.63
C VAL A 54 -15.47 -22.65 10.93
N LEU A 55 -14.29 -23.23 11.13
CA LEU A 55 -13.52 -23.07 12.38
C LEU A 55 -12.87 -21.69 12.52
N GLY A 56 -12.76 -20.94 11.42
CA GLY A 56 -12.14 -19.63 11.37
C GLY A 56 -11.19 -19.51 10.19
N GLY A 57 -10.00 -18.98 10.45
CA GLY A 57 -9.08 -18.56 9.41
C GLY A 57 -7.61 -18.53 9.79
N GLU A 58 -6.78 -18.43 8.76
CA GLU A 58 -5.33 -18.35 8.91
C GLU A 58 -4.73 -17.38 7.88
N ALA A 59 -3.93 -16.44 8.36
CA ALA A 59 -3.09 -15.61 7.53
C ALA A 59 -1.85 -16.39 7.10
N THR A 60 -1.58 -16.45 5.80
CA THR A 60 -0.46 -17.22 5.25
C THR A 60 0.63 -16.27 4.77
N MET A 61 1.83 -16.38 5.37
CA MET A 61 3.03 -15.70 4.90
C MET A 61 3.91 -16.67 4.11
N TRP A 62 3.71 -16.71 2.80
CA TRP A 62 4.62 -17.42 1.91
C TRP A 62 5.94 -16.65 1.76
N ALA A 63 7.03 -17.37 1.49
CA ALA A 63 8.39 -16.89 1.70
C ALA A 63 9.21 -16.63 0.43
N GLU A 64 8.58 -16.63 -0.74
CA GLU A 64 9.26 -16.48 -2.03
C GLU A 64 9.98 -15.14 -2.17
N LEU A 65 9.42 -14.07 -1.59
CA LEU A 65 9.97 -12.71 -1.58
C LEU A 65 10.14 -12.17 -0.15
N VAL A 66 10.41 -13.09 0.80
CA VAL A 66 10.53 -12.78 2.22
C VAL A 66 11.77 -13.44 2.81
N ASP A 67 12.49 -12.68 3.65
CA ASP A 67 13.60 -13.20 4.45
C ASP A 67 13.58 -12.59 5.87
N ALA A 68 14.58 -12.95 6.68
CA ALA A 68 14.68 -12.49 8.06
C ALA A 68 14.81 -10.96 8.23
N ARG A 69 15.22 -10.23 7.19
CA ARG A 69 15.34 -8.76 7.22
C ARG A 69 14.00 -8.10 7.03
N ASN A 70 13.05 -8.77 6.40
CA ASN A 70 11.90 -8.12 5.82
C ASN A 70 10.58 -8.72 6.33
N VAL A 71 10.58 -9.95 6.86
CA VAL A 71 9.41 -10.72 7.31
C VAL A 71 8.45 -9.95 8.21
N ASP A 72 8.94 -9.25 9.24
CA ASP A 72 8.07 -8.54 10.18
C ASP A 72 7.29 -7.42 9.51
N THR A 73 7.90 -6.71 8.56
CA THR A 73 7.23 -5.64 7.80
C THR A 73 6.16 -6.17 6.85
N ARG A 74 6.19 -7.48 6.53
CA ARG A 74 5.13 -8.13 5.73
C ARG A 74 4.05 -8.66 6.67
N ILE A 75 4.40 -9.22 7.83
CA ILE A 75 3.40 -9.76 8.76
C ILE A 75 2.63 -8.63 9.44
N TRP A 76 3.35 -7.66 9.99
CA TRP A 76 2.77 -6.62 10.85
C TRP A 76 2.72 -5.26 10.16
N PRO A 77 1.70 -4.42 10.44
CA PRO A 77 0.60 -4.69 11.37
C PRO A 77 -0.62 -5.38 10.72
N ARG A 78 -0.61 -5.65 9.42
CA ARG A 78 -1.80 -6.15 8.68
C ARG A 78 -2.41 -7.42 9.27
N THR A 79 -1.61 -8.34 9.81
CA THR A 79 -2.12 -9.53 10.48
C THR A 79 -2.93 -9.21 11.75
N ALA A 80 -2.71 -8.07 12.41
CA ALA A 80 -3.56 -7.64 13.53
C ALA A 80 -4.99 -7.27 13.06
N ALA A 81 -5.13 -6.72 11.85
CA ALA A 81 -6.46 -6.49 11.26
C ALA A 81 -7.17 -7.81 10.93
N ILE A 82 -6.42 -8.83 10.48
CA ILE A 82 -6.94 -10.20 10.31
C ILE A 82 -7.36 -10.79 11.65
N ALA A 83 -6.55 -10.62 12.69
CA ALA A 83 -6.88 -11.08 14.03
C ALA A 83 -8.20 -10.48 14.54
N GLU A 84 -8.45 -9.20 14.26
CA GLU A 84 -9.73 -8.57 14.58
C GLU A 84 -10.91 -9.21 13.83
N ARG A 85 -10.78 -9.44 12.52
CA ARG A 85 -11.83 -10.13 11.76
C ARG A 85 -12.11 -11.54 12.28
N LEU A 86 -11.10 -12.23 12.81
CA LEU A 86 -11.22 -13.57 13.35
C LEU A 86 -11.73 -13.64 14.80
N TRP A 87 -11.75 -12.51 15.50
CA TRP A 87 -12.10 -12.45 16.93
C TRP A 87 -13.37 -11.66 17.22
N SER A 88 -13.55 -10.52 16.57
CA SER A 88 -14.61 -9.56 16.85
C SER A 88 -15.94 -9.93 16.20
N PRO A 89 -17.07 -9.34 16.66
CA PRO A 89 -18.36 -9.48 15.98
C PRO A 89 -18.28 -9.12 14.49
N ALA A 90 -19.03 -9.82 13.66
CA ALA A 90 -18.96 -9.70 12.20
C ALA A 90 -19.30 -8.28 11.70
N GLU A 91 -20.11 -7.55 12.46
CA GLU A 91 -20.57 -6.18 12.17
C GLU A 91 -19.46 -5.13 12.38
N VAL A 92 -18.35 -5.49 13.02
CA VAL A 92 -17.18 -4.60 13.15
C VAL A 92 -16.44 -4.59 11.81
N THR A 93 -16.80 -3.63 10.96
CA THR A 93 -16.33 -3.52 9.57
C THR A 93 -15.90 -2.11 9.19
N ASP A 94 -15.96 -1.15 10.11
CA ASP A 94 -15.50 0.23 9.85
C ASP A 94 -13.98 0.24 9.62
N VAL A 95 -13.59 0.56 8.39
CA VAL A 95 -12.20 0.56 7.92
C VAL A 95 -11.41 1.72 8.52
N ASN A 96 -12.02 2.91 8.62
CA ASN A 96 -11.36 4.10 9.14
C ASN A 96 -11.08 3.93 10.64
N ASP A 97 -12.04 3.40 11.38
CA ASP A 97 -11.85 3.08 12.80
C ASP A 97 -10.83 1.94 13.00
N MET A 98 -10.83 0.94 12.11
CA MET A 98 -9.81 -0.11 12.11
C MET A 98 -8.41 0.47 11.94
N TYR A 99 -8.16 1.32 10.94
CA TYR A 99 -6.84 1.93 10.76
C TYR A 99 -6.41 2.80 11.94
N ARG A 100 -7.33 3.61 12.50
CA ARG A 100 -7.09 4.41 13.70
C ARG A 100 -6.61 3.55 14.87
N ARG A 101 -7.21 2.38 15.09
CA ARG A 101 -6.81 1.43 16.15
C ARG A 101 -5.55 0.65 15.78
N LEU A 102 -5.39 0.30 14.50
CA LEU A 102 -4.24 -0.44 13.97
C LEU A 102 -2.92 0.33 14.18
N GLU A 103 -2.95 1.66 14.10
CA GLU A 103 -1.78 2.50 14.40
C GLU A 103 -1.32 2.35 15.85
N LEU A 104 -2.27 2.29 16.80
CA LEU A 104 -1.97 2.04 18.21
C LEU A 104 -1.42 0.63 18.44
N VAL A 105 -2.05 -0.38 17.83
CA VAL A 105 -1.59 -1.78 17.90
C VAL A 105 -0.20 -1.92 17.28
N SER A 106 0.07 -1.27 16.16
CA SER A 106 1.38 -1.24 15.53
C SER A 106 2.47 -0.65 16.44
N ALA A 107 2.15 0.40 17.20
CA ALA A 107 3.05 0.95 18.21
C ALA A 107 3.27 0.00 19.39
N GLN A 108 2.23 -0.73 19.82
CA GLN A 108 2.36 -1.74 20.88
C GLN A 108 3.20 -2.94 20.44
N LEU A 109 3.03 -3.41 19.20
CA LEU A 109 3.84 -4.48 18.61
C LEU A 109 5.31 -4.09 18.55
N ASP A 110 5.61 -2.85 18.16
CA ASP A 110 6.96 -2.28 18.14
C ASP A 110 7.56 -2.24 19.56
N ALA A 111 6.76 -1.83 20.56
CA ALA A 111 7.19 -1.79 21.96
C ALA A 111 7.52 -3.17 22.57
N ILE A 112 6.96 -4.27 22.03
CA ILE A 112 7.26 -5.64 22.47
C ILE A 112 8.34 -6.34 21.63
N GLY A 113 9.00 -5.59 20.73
CA GLY A 113 10.15 -6.07 19.97
C GLY A 113 9.84 -6.64 18.59
N MET A 114 8.61 -6.46 18.06
CA MET A 114 8.36 -6.69 16.63
C MET A 114 9.12 -5.65 15.81
N ARG A 115 9.69 -6.06 14.67
CA ARG A 115 10.65 -5.24 13.92
C ARG A 115 10.05 -4.56 12.70
N HIS A 116 8.73 -4.53 12.53
CA HIS A 116 8.09 -4.01 11.31
C HIS A 116 8.35 -2.51 11.05
N LYS A 117 8.80 -1.74 12.05
CA LYS A 117 9.30 -0.37 11.86
C LYS A 117 10.82 -0.31 11.71
N SER A 118 11.55 -0.94 12.63
CA SER A 118 13.02 -0.91 12.65
C SER A 118 13.64 -1.62 11.44
N ALA A 119 13.07 -2.74 11.00
CA ALA A 119 13.55 -3.51 9.85
C ALA A 119 13.45 -2.73 8.53
N GLN A 120 12.43 -1.89 8.35
CA GLN A 120 12.38 -0.97 7.21
C GLN A 120 13.57 -0.02 7.23
N LEU A 121 13.84 0.62 8.37
CA LEU A 121 14.94 1.56 8.50
C LEU A 121 16.30 0.89 8.28
N GLU A 122 16.48 -0.33 8.77
CA GLU A 122 17.70 -1.13 8.53
C GLU A 122 17.90 -1.45 7.04
N LEU A 123 16.83 -1.81 6.31
CA LEU A 123 16.91 -2.04 4.86
C LEU A 123 17.20 -0.74 4.10
N VAL A 124 16.61 0.38 4.50
CA VAL A 124 16.90 1.69 3.90
C VAL A 124 18.38 2.06 4.11
N ARG A 125 18.93 1.84 5.30
CA ARG A 125 20.37 2.04 5.58
C ARG A 125 21.26 1.12 4.75
N LEU A 126 20.87 -0.14 4.61
CA LEU A 126 21.60 -1.11 3.79
C LEU A 126 21.66 -0.65 2.32
N ILE A 127 20.54 -0.15 1.79
CA ILE A 127 20.45 0.37 0.43
C ILE A 127 21.25 1.66 0.30
N ALA A 128 21.14 2.56 1.28
CA ALA A 128 21.77 3.88 1.28
C ALA A 128 23.27 3.89 1.61
N GLY A 129 23.82 2.83 2.17
CA GLY A 129 25.26 2.70 2.47
C GLY A 129 25.83 3.69 3.51
N SER A 130 25.04 4.65 4.00
CA SER A 130 25.37 5.63 5.05
C SER A 130 24.12 6.07 5.79
N GLU A 131 24.28 6.63 7.00
CA GLU A 131 23.15 7.13 7.79
C GLU A 131 22.54 8.39 7.17
N GLU A 132 23.38 9.28 6.65
CA GLU A 132 22.97 10.54 6.04
C GLU A 132 22.11 10.26 4.79
N ALA A 133 22.60 9.41 3.87
CA ALA A 133 21.81 9.05 2.69
C ALA A 133 20.55 8.26 3.04
N ALA A 134 20.53 7.51 4.14
CA ALA A 134 19.34 6.80 4.59
C ALA A 134 18.23 7.77 5.03
N GLN A 135 18.61 8.87 5.71
CA GLN A 135 17.67 9.91 6.12
C GLN A 135 17.05 10.62 4.92
N ASP A 136 17.83 10.85 3.86
CA ASP A 136 17.34 11.45 2.62
C ASP A 136 16.47 10.49 1.79
N LEU A 137 16.78 9.18 1.83
CA LEU A 137 16.06 8.15 1.09
C LEU A 137 14.73 7.74 1.75
N LEU A 138 14.68 7.73 3.08
CA LEU A 138 13.54 7.20 3.85
C LEU A 138 12.19 7.82 3.43
N PRO A 139 12.04 9.15 3.25
CA PRO A 139 10.76 9.74 2.87
C PRO A 139 10.22 9.22 1.53
N LEU A 140 11.09 8.91 0.57
CA LEU A 140 10.68 8.31 -0.69
C LEU A 140 10.22 6.86 -0.50
N VAL A 141 10.93 6.07 0.31
CA VAL A 141 10.56 4.67 0.59
C VAL A 141 9.23 4.59 1.35
N GLN A 142 8.97 5.53 2.26
CA GLN A 142 7.73 5.59 3.05
C GLN A 142 6.47 5.90 2.24
N VAL A 143 6.61 6.45 1.03
CA VAL A 143 5.48 6.69 0.12
C VAL A 143 5.29 5.58 -0.92
N LEU A 144 6.10 4.52 -0.85
CA LEU A 144 6.07 3.39 -1.75
C LEU A 144 5.49 2.15 -1.06
N ALA A 145 4.90 1.27 -1.87
CA ALA A 145 4.59 -0.10 -1.50
C ALA A 145 5.11 -1.07 -2.56
N PRO A 146 5.38 -2.34 -2.21
CA PRO A 146 5.54 -3.39 -3.21
C PRO A 146 4.32 -3.46 -4.14
N VAL A 147 4.54 -3.86 -5.40
CA VAL A 147 3.42 -4.19 -6.28
C VAL A 147 2.68 -5.41 -5.75
N GLU A 148 1.35 -5.30 -5.70
CA GLU A 148 0.48 -6.36 -5.18
C GLU A 148 0.43 -7.59 -6.10
N GLY A 149 0.08 -8.72 -5.48
CA GLY A 149 -0.15 -9.99 -6.14
C GLY A 149 1.13 -10.58 -6.72
N TYR A 150 0.99 -11.37 -7.77
CA TYR A 150 2.13 -12.06 -8.40
C TYR A 150 2.97 -11.17 -9.32
N ARG A 151 2.75 -9.85 -9.32
CA ARG A 151 3.40 -8.94 -10.27
C ARG A 151 4.91 -8.87 -10.09
N ARG A 152 5.43 -8.92 -8.87
CA ARG A 152 6.90 -8.93 -8.63
C ARG A 152 7.58 -10.10 -9.33
N HIS A 153 6.98 -11.29 -9.28
CA HIS A 153 7.49 -12.48 -9.97
C HIS A 153 7.49 -12.36 -11.51
N ALA A 154 6.63 -11.51 -12.07
CA ALA A 154 6.56 -11.28 -13.51
C ALA A 154 7.51 -10.17 -13.99
N ILE A 155 8.00 -9.33 -13.07
CA ILE A 155 8.89 -8.20 -13.40
C ILE A 155 10.35 -8.64 -13.38
N THR A 156 10.76 -9.35 -12.33
CA THR A 156 12.13 -9.84 -12.15
C THR A 156 12.09 -11.31 -11.75
N GLU A 157 13.04 -12.08 -12.27
CA GLU A 157 13.23 -13.46 -11.84
C GLU A 157 13.87 -13.48 -10.44
N HIS A 158 13.10 -13.92 -9.46
CA HIS A 158 13.55 -14.11 -8.08
C HIS A 158 13.81 -15.59 -7.83
N THR A 159 14.91 -15.89 -7.17
CA THR A 159 15.25 -17.23 -6.66
C THR A 159 15.36 -17.17 -5.15
N THR A 160 15.41 -18.33 -4.49
CA THR A 160 15.64 -18.40 -3.03
C THR A 160 17.01 -17.87 -2.59
N ARG A 161 17.89 -17.51 -3.53
CA ARG A 161 19.20 -16.89 -3.29
C ARG A 161 19.26 -15.43 -3.71
N THR A 162 18.19 -14.90 -4.32
CA THR A 162 18.15 -13.50 -4.73
C THR A 162 18.19 -12.63 -3.48
N PRO A 163 19.13 -11.66 -3.37
CA PRO A 163 19.18 -10.78 -2.22
C PRO A 163 17.97 -9.84 -2.23
N LEU A 164 17.14 -9.93 -1.19
CA LEU A 164 15.98 -9.06 -0.99
C LEU A 164 16.41 -7.74 -0.34
N THR A 165 17.15 -6.94 -1.09
CA THR A 165 17.73 -5.65 -0.67
C THR A 165 17.37 -4.51 -1.62
N GLY A 166 16.29 -4.65 -2.39
CA GLY A 166 15.79 -3.60 -3.28
C GLY A 166 14.83 -2.63 -2.60
N ILE A 167 14.41 -1.59 -3.33
CA ILE A 167 13.43 -0.60 -2.85
C ILE A 167 12.10 -1.26 -2.51
N ALA A 168 11.63 -2.18 -3.34
CA ALA A 168 10.43 -2.96 -3.06
C ALA A 168 10.58 -3.83 -1.80
N ASP A 169 11.81 -4.19 -1.40
CA ASP A 169 12.04 -4.95 -0.18
C ASP A 169 12.04 -4.06 1.07
N ALA A 170 12.45 -2.80 0.95
CA ALA A 170 12.39 -1.81 2.02
C ALA A 170 11.00 -1.15 2.16
N ALA A 171 10.21 -1.10 1.08
CA ALA A 171 8.85 -0.59 1.10
C ALA A 171 7.92 -1.52 1.91
N VAL A 172 6.86 -0.96 2.48
CA VAL A 172 5.84 -1.72 3.23
C VAL A 172 4.56 -1.86 2.42
N PRO A 173 3.79 -2.95 2.57
CA PRO A 173 2.57 -3.19 1.77
C PRO A 173 1.48 -2.12 1.88
N ASP A 174 1.33 -1.49 3.05
CA ASP A 174 0.21 -0.59 3.35
C ASP A 174 0.66 0.62 4.18
N PRO A 175 1.44 1.55 3.56
CA PRO A 175 2.04 2.67 4.27
C PRO A 175 1.01 3.74 4.66
N THR A 176 1.10 4.24 5.90
CA THR A 176 0.18 5.27 6.43
C THR A 176 0.18 6.56 5.62
N GLY A 177 1.35 7.07 5.20
CA GLY A 177 1.46 8.36 4.51
C GLY A 177 0.60 8.43 3.24
N PRO A 178 0.81 7.55 2.25
CA PRO A 178 -0.04 7.46 1.06
C PRO A 178 -1.53 7.26 1.37
N ARG A 179 -1.88 6.46 2.40
CA ARG A 179 -3.28 6.30 2.80
C ARG A 179 -3.91 7.63 3.24
N SER A 180 -3.24 8.36 4.13
CA SER A 180 -3.73 9.69 4.58
C SER A 180 -3.79 10.70 3.44
N VAL A 181 -2.87 10.65 2.48
CA VAL A 181 -2.94 11.46 1.26
C VAL A 181 -4.19 11.10 0.46
N ALA A 182 -4.44 9.81 0.22
CA ALA A 182 -5.59 9.36 -0.55
C ALA A 182 -6.92 9.80 0.10
N GLU A 183 -7.06 9.65 1.42
CA GLU A 183 -8.22 10.10 2.19
C GLU A 183 -8.46 11.61 2.04
N LEU A 184 -7.40 12.42 2.15
CA LEU A 184 -7.49 13.87 1.94
C LEU A 184 -7.88 14.23 0.51
N LEU A 185 -7.30 13.57 -0.49
CA LEU A 185 -7.65 13.84 -1.87
C LEU A 185 -9.10 13.49 -2.14
N ASP A 186 -9.59 12.37 -1.62
CA ASP A 186 -10.99 11.96 -1.74
C ASP A 186 -11.94 12.93 -1.02
N SER A 187 -11.57 13.52 0.11
CA SER A 187 -12.37 14.56 0.78
C SER A 187 -12.43 15.85 -0.07
N ILE A 188 -11.31 16.25 -0.66
CA ILE A 188 -11.24 17.41 -1.58
C ILE A 188 -12.13 17.18 -2.80
N GLN A 189 -12.16 15.95 -3.34
CA GLN A 189 -13.07 15.61 -4.44
C GLN A 189 -14.54 15.80 -4.08
N GLN A 190 -14.90 15.58 -2.82
CA GLN A 190 -16.26 15.75 -2.29
C GLN A 190 -16.61 17.21 -1.95
N GLY A 191 -15.67 18.14 -2.15
CA GLY A 191 -15.86 19.57 -1.90
C GLY A 191 -15.42 20.03 -0.51
N GLU A 192 -14.82 19.14 0.29
CA GLU A 192 -14.22 19.49 1.58
C GLU A 192 -12.83 20.09 1.36
N LEU A 193 -12.81 21.40 1.16
CA LEU A 193 -11.58 22.15 0.98
C LEU A 193 -11.00 22.57 2.34
N PRO A 194 -9.79 22.12 2.71
CA PRO A 194 -9.21 22.52 3.98
C PRO A 194 -8.89 24.02 4.05
N GLY A 195 -9.09 24.62 5.22
CA GLY A 195 -9.00 26.08 5.43
C GLY A 195 -7.59 26.71 5.26
N GLN A 196 -6.50 25.93 5.26
CA GLN A 196 -5.14 26.43 5.00
C GLN A 196 -4.29 25.44 4.19
N TRP A 197 -4.18 25.71 2.89
CA TRP A 197 -3.47 24.89 1.90
C TRP A 197 -1.95 24.74 2.11
N ALA A 198 -1.29 25.78 2.64
CA ALA A 198 0.16 25.79 2.87
C ALA A 198 0.62 24.69 3.85
N GLY A 199 -0.29 24.26 4.72
CA GLY A 199 -0.07 23.22 5.71
C GLY A 199 -0.15 21.80 5.18
N TYR A 200 -0.18 21.54 3.86
CA TYR A 200 -0.19 20.19 3.27
C TYR A 200 1.05 19.88 2.43
N SER A 201 1.98 20.82 2.33
CA SER A 201 3.27 20.62 1.64
C SER A 201 4.10 19.47 2.24
N TRP A 202 3.88 19.10 3.50
CA TRP A 202 4.52 17.97 4.18
C TRP A 202 4.00 16.59 3.74
N LEU A 203 2.80 16.50 3.15
CA LEU A 203 2.23 15.23 2.67
C LEU A 203 2.99 14.65 1.47
N LEU A 204 3.84 15.47 0.86
CA LEU A 204 4.63 15.14 -0.31
C LEU A 204 6.06 15.54 0.04
N PRO A 205 6.78 14.69 0.81
CA PRO A 205 8.11 15.04 1.29
C PRO A 205 8.97 15.55 0.13
N GLN A 206 9.66 16.66 0.35
CA GLN A 206 10.66 17.12 -0.61
C GLN A 206 11.74 16.05 -0.66
N VAL A 207 11.83 15.33 -1.77
CA VAL A 207 12.97 14.46 -2.01
C VAL A 207 14.04 15.35 -2.62
N ASP A 208 14.80 16.05 -1.79
CA ASP A 208 16.00 16.75 -2.24
C ASP A 208 17.04 15.67 -2.58
N MET A 209 17.02 15.21 -3.83
CA MET A 209 17.96 14.20 -4.32
C MET A 209 19.34 14.82 -4.56
N GLN A 210 19.95 15.39 -3.53
CA GLN A 210 21.41 15.44 -3.45
C GLN A 210 21.92 14.07 -3.01
N LEU A 211 21.60 13.04 -3.81
CA LEU A 211 22.20 11.69 -3.75
C LEU A 211 23.66 11.78 -4.24
N ALA A 212 24.44 12.63 -3.59
CA ALA A 212 25.85 12.80 -3.84
C ALA A 212 26.58 11.70 -3.07
N ALA A 213 27.11 10.73 -3.84
CA ALA A 213 28.09 9.74 -3.43
C ALA A 213 27.59 8.57 -2.54
N VAL A 214 26.53 7.88 -2.98
CA VAL A 214 26.20 6.57 -2.40
C VAL A 214 26.89 5.44 -3.18
N MET A 215 27.47 4.47 -2.46
CA MET A 215 27.94 3.17 -2.98
C MET A 215 26.77 2.24 -3.39
N MET A 216 25.72 2.78 -4.02
CA MET A 216 24.58 2.00 -4.49
C MET A 216 24.91 1.36 -5.84
N ASP A 217 24.31 0.20 -6.12
CA ASP A 217 24.33 -0.36 -7.46
C ASP A 217 23.65 0.61 -8.46
N PRO A 218 24.21 0.79 -9.67
CA PRO A 218 23.66 1.71 -10.68
C PRO A 218 22.20 1.45 -11.04
N SER A 219 21.72 0.19 -10.98
CA SER A 219 20.32 -0.13 -11.26
C SER A 219 19.37 0.43 -10.19
N THR A 220 19.75 0.30 -8.91
CA THR A 220 19.00 0.85 -7.77
C THR A 220 18.99 2.37 -7.81
N MET A 221 20.12 3.01 -8.12
CA MET A 221 20.19 4.46 -8.33
C MET A 221 19.24 4.93 -9.43
N ASN A 222 19.23 4.24 -10.57
CA ASN A 222 18.37 4.59 -11.69
C ASN A 222 16.88 4.39 -11.36
N GLU A 223 16.54 3.35 -10.61
CA GLU A 223 15.17 3.13 -10.13
C GLU A 223 14.74 4.25 -9.19
N LEU A 224 15.57 4.60 -8.21
CA LEU A 224 15.32 5.67 -7.27
C LEU A 224 15.13 7.03 -7.94
N ALA A 225 16.02 7.39 -8.86
CA ALA A 225 15.92 8.63 -9.60
C ALA A 225 14.60 8.71 -10.38
N ARG A 226 14.17 7.60 -11.00
CA ARG A 226 12.86 7.52 -11.67
C ARG A 226 11.70 7.67 -10.70
N LEU A 227 11.72 6.97 -9.56
CA LEU A 227 10.65 7.03 -8.57
C LEU A 227 10.53 8.43 -7.95
N ALA A 228 11.64 9.05 -7.57
CA ALA A 228 11.67 10.41 -7.06
C ALA A 228 11.12 11.42 -8.09
N THR A 229 11.55 11.31 -9.35
CA THR A 229 11.05 12.16 -10.44
C THR A 229 9.54 12.02 -10.60
N ARG A 230 9.02 10.78 -10.59
CA ARG A 230 7.58 10.50 -10.65
C ARG A 230 6.84 11.09 -9.45
N ARG A 231 7.38 10.98 -8.24
CA ARG A 231 6.76 11.55 -7.03
C ARG A 231 6.68 13.07 -7.09
N GLU A 232 7.74 13.76 -7.54
CA GLU A 232 7.72 15.22 -7.70
C GLU A 232 6.72 15.64 -8.79
N LEU A 233 6.61 14.89 -9.89
CA LEU A 233 5.59 15.14 -10.91
C LEU A 233 4.17 14.94 -10.37
N MET A 234 3.90 13.85 -9.64
CA MET A 234 2.60 13.61 -8.98
C MET A 234 2.24 14.76 -8.04
N LYS A 235 3.23 15.27 -7.29
CA LYS A 235 3.05 16.41 -6.38
C LYS A 235 2.70 17.69 -7.11
N GLY A 236 3.50 18.09 -8.10
CA GLY A 236 3.27 19.31 -8.87
C GLY A 236 1.89 19.31 -9.52
N ALA A 237 1.53 18.18 -10.13
CA ALA A 237 0.21 17.97 -10.70
C ALA A 237 -0.90 18.05 -9.64
N GLY A 238 -0.71 17.42 -8.47
CA GLY A 238 -1.73 17.35 -7.43
C GLY A 238 -2.05 18.73 -6.88
N LEU A 239 -1.02 19.54 -6.63
CA LEU A 239 -1.20 20.93 -6.19
C LEU A 239 -1.97 21.75 -7.23
N ALA A 240 -1.69 21.57 -8.51
CA ALA A 240 -2.41 22.27 -9.57
C ALA A 240 -3.89 21.86 -9.64
N ALA A 241 -4.18 20.56 -9.52
CA ALA A 241 -5.54 20.03 -9.49
C ALA A 241 -6.32 20.54 -8.26
N VAL A 242 -5.73 20.45 -7.07
CA VAL A 242 -6.36 20.98 -5.85
C VAL A 242 -6.65 22.47 -5.98
N LYS A 243 -5.70 23.27 -6.47
CA LYS A 243 -5.91 24.71 -6.72
C LYS A 243 -7.06 24.96 -7.69
N ALA A 244 -7.14 24.19 -8.77
CA ALA A 244 -8.22 24.31 -9.74
C ALA A 244 -9.60 24.00 -9.12
N ILE A 245 -9.71 22.96 -8.29
CA ILE A 245 -10.93 22.65 -7.55
C ILE A 245 -11.31 23.79 -6.61
N ALA A 246 -10.33 24.32 -5.85
CA ALA A 246 -10.55 25.40 -4.89
C ALA A 246 -11.04 26.70 -5.56
N GLU A 247 -10.58 26.97 -6.78
CA GLU A 247 -10.99 28.13 -7.59
C GLU A 247 -12.25 27.84 -8.44
N GLY A 248 -12.80 26.62 -8.40
CA GLY A 248 -13.95 26.21 -9.20
C GLY A 248 -13.68 26.19 -10.71
N ARG A 249 -12.40 26.04 -11.12
CA ARG A 249 -11.97 26.05 -12.52
C ARG A 249 -11.56 24.66 -13.00
N GLN A 250 -11.51 24.51 -14.32
CA GLN A 250 -10.90 23.36 -14.98
C GLN A 250 -9.44 23.68 -15.33
N LEU A 251 -8.65 22.63 -15.57
CA LEU A 251 -7.31 22.73 -16.12
C LEU A 251 -7.38 22.74 -17.65
N GLU A 252 -6.41 23.41 -18.27
CA GLU A 252 -6.30 23.49 -19.72
C GLU A 252 -5.95 22.11 -20.32
N GLU A 253 -6.29 21.88 -21.59
CA GLU A 253 -6.12 20.58 -22.24
C GLU A 253 -4.64 20.13 -22.31
N ASP A 254 -3.73 21.06 -22.57
CA ASP A 254 -2.27 20.81 -22.59
C ASP A 254 -1.74 20.38 -21.23
N VAL A 255 -2.25 21.02 -20.17
CA VAL A 255 -1.94 20.68 -18.77
C VAL A 255 -2.47 19.28 -18.43
N CYS A 256 -3.67 18.94 -18.89
CA CYS A 256 -4.25 17.62 -18.70
C CYS A 256 -3.53 16.51 -19.48
N GLN A 257 -3.06 16.78 -20.69
CA GLN A 257 -2.22 15.87 -21.46
C GLN A 257 -0.88 15.62 -20.77
N ALA A 258 -0.20 16.67 -20.32
CA ALA A 258 1.04 16.54 -19.56
C ALA A 258 0.84 15.68 -18.29
N TYR A 259 -0.31 15.82 -17.61
CA TYR A 259 -0.62 14.98 -16.45
C TYR A 259 -0.95 13.53 -16.79
N ALA A 260 -1.64 13.27 -17.90
CA ALA A 260 -1.83 11.90 -18.38
C ALA A 260 -0.48 11.20 -18.60
N GLU A 261 0.50 11.91 -19.16
CA GLU A 261 1.87 11.40 -19.29
C GLU A 261 2.54 11.16 -17.93
N VAL A 262 2.39 12.07 -16.97
CA VAL A 262 2.90 11.90 -15.59
C VAL A 262 2.31 10.66 -14.93
N LEU A 263 1.01 10.44 -15.03
CA LEU A 263 0.32 9.27 -14.46
C LEU A 263 0.80 7.96 -15.11
N LEU A 264 0.93 7.95 -16.44
CA LEU A 264 1.48 6.81 -17.18
C LEU A 264 2.92 6.50 -16.76
N GLN A 265 3.75 7.54 -16.56
CA GLN A 265 5.09 7.37 -16.05
C GLN A 265 5.08 6.85 -14.61
N ALA A 266 4.25 7.42 -13.73
CA ALA A 266 4.11 7.04 -12.33
C ALA A 266 3.67 5.58 -12.14
N ALA A 267 2.77 5.09 -13.01
CA ALA A 267 2.29 3.70 -13.00
C ALA A 267 3.41 2.67 -13.27
N GLY A 268 4.48 3.06 -13.97
CA GLY A 268 5.75 2.34 -14.02
C GLY A 268 5.64 0.82 -14.23
N PRO A 269 5.31 0.32 -15.43
CA PRO A 269 4.95 -1.10 -15.67
C PRO A 269 6.07 -2.12 -15.43
N ARG A 270 7.31 -1.68 -15.15
CA ARG A 270 8.47 -2.54 -14.82
C ARG A 270 9.10 -2.21 -13.46
N SER A 271 8.32 -1.63 -12.55
CA SER A 271 8.75 -1.28 -11.19
C SER A 271 8.18 -2.27 -10.19
N GLU A 272 9.02 -2.81 -9.31
CA GLU A 272 8.56 -3.68 -8.24
C GLU A 272 7.93 -2.91 -7.07
N ALA A 273 8.15 -1.60 -7.02
CA ALA A 273 7.49 -0.67 -6.11
C ALA A 273 6.50 0.23 -6.86
N ARG A 274 5.46 0.67 -6.17
CA ARG A 274 4.37 1.56 -6.66
C ARG A 274 4.05 2.64 -5.65
N PHE A 275 3.37 3.69 -6.10
CA PHE A 275 2.74 4.69 -5.23
C PHE A 275 1.29 4.25 -4.91
N PRO A 276 0.96 3.90 -3.65
CA PRO A 276 -0.38 3.43 -3.29
C PRO A 276 -1.46 4.51 -3.44
N ASP A 277 -1.08 5.78 -3.32
CA ASP A 277 -1.95 6.94 -3.45
C ASP A 277 -2.20 7.37 -4.91
N LEU A 278 -1.51 6.76 -5.88
CA LEU A 278 -1.66 7.07 -7.31
C LEU A 278 -3.13 7.04 -7.79
N PRO A 279 -3.98 6.05 -7.44
CA PRO A 279 -5.38 6.05 -7.85
C PRO A 279 -6.18 7.25 -7.31
N ALA A 280 -5.85 7.78 -6.12
CA ALA A 280 -6.51 8.96 -5.57
C ALA A 280 -6.13 10.22 -6.36
N PHE A 281 -4.85 10.33 -6.74
CA PHE A 281 -4.41 11.35 -7.69
C PHE A 281 -5.15 11.23 -9.03
N GLU A 282 -5.25 10.03 -9.62
CA GLU A 282 -5.99 9.81 -10.87
C GLU A 282 -7.45 10.28 -10.78
N ARG A 283 -8.13 9.95 -9.68
CA ARG A 283 -9.50 10.43 -9.45
C ARG A 283 -9.53 11.95 -9.39
N LEU A 284 -8.66 12.56 -8.57
CA LEU A 284 -8.56 14.02 -8.42
C LEU A 284 -8.40 14.71 -9.78
N TYR A 285 -7.55 14.18 -10.65
CA TYR A 285 -7.32 14.74 -11.99
C TYR A 285 -8.54 14.63 -12.89
N ARG A 286 -9.23 13.47 -12.92
CA ARG A 286 -10.44 13.30 -13.73
C ARG A 286 -11.50 14.36 -13.43
N ARG A 287 -11.53 14.90 -12.21
CA ARG A 287 -12.45 15.97 -11.80
C ARG A 287 -12.16 17.33 -12.45
N VAL A 288 -10.89 17.64 -12.69
CA VAL A 288 -10.42 18.97 -13.14
C VAL A 288 -9.97 18.99 -14.60
N CYS A 289 -9.94 17.84 -15.26
CA CYS A 289 -9.43 17.71 -16.61
C CYS A 289 -10.47 17.39 -17.67
N ILE A 290 -11.78 17.45 -17.35
CA ILE A 290 -12.93 17.03 -18.19
C ILE A 290 -12.47 16.48 -19.53
N THR A 291 -12.24 15.16 -19.63
CA THR A 291 -12.17 14.54 -20.96
C THR A 291 -13.54 14.75 -21.59
N PRO A 292 -13.69 15.50 -22.70
CA PRO A 292 -14.87 15.32 -23.51
C PRO A 292 -14.84 13.86 -23.93
N GLU A 293 -15.90 13.12 -23.61
CA GLU A 293 -16.11 11.78 -24.16
C GLU A 293 -15.89 11.85 -25.68
N LYS A 294 -14.91 11.08 -26.17
CA LYS A 294 -14.78 10.72 -27.57
C LYS A 294 -15.12 9.25 -27.72
#